data_AF-A0A345CYB6-F1
#
_entry.id   AF-A0A345CYB6-F1
#
_cell.length_a   1.000
_cell.length_b   1.000
_cell.length_c   1.000
_cell.angle_alpha   90.00
_cell.angle_beta   90.00
_cell.angle_gamma   90.00
#
_symmetry.space_group_name_H-M   'P 1'
#
loop_
_entity.id
_entity.type
_entity.pdbx_description
1 polymer ?
#
loop_
_entity_poly.entity_id
_entity_poly.type
_entity_poly.pdbx_seq_one_letter_code
_entity_poly.pdbx_strand_id
1 'polypeptide(L)' 'MAGYLRSLNDAQILSIRTLLMDMNTGYIRAARIHLPDAVSKITFDRFYMAKQAGRGG' A
#
# COMPACT_ATOMS: atom_id res chain seq x y z
N MET A 1 3.17 -2.77 -12.46
CA MET A 1 1.97 -2.24 -11.78
C MET A 1 2.33 -1.15 -10.75
N ALA A 2 2.99 -0.07 -11.16
CA ALA A 2 3.26 1.12 -10.31
C ALA A 2 2.95 2.45 -11.04
N GLY A 3 2.36 2.38 -12.24
CA GLY A 3 2.11 3.55 -13.08
C GLY A 3 1.19 4.58 -12.44
N TYR A 4 0.24 4.14 -11.60
CA TYR A 4 -0.71 5.03 -10.94
C TYR A 4 -0.04 6.01 -9.96
N LEU A 5 0.92 5.54 -9.15
CA LEU A 5 1.65 6.43 -8.23
C LEU A 5 2.58 7.40 -8.98
N ARG A 6 3.04 7.02 -10.18
CA ARG A 6 3.90 7.87 -11.03
C ARG A 6 3.12 8.94 -11.80
N SER A 7 1.81 8.78 -11.97
CA SER A 7 0.94 9.78 -12.62
C SER A 7 0.41 10.86 -11.66
N LEU A 8 0.63 10.69 -10.35
CA LEU A 8 0.21 11.67 -9.35
C LEU A 8 1.29 12.75 -9.19
N ASN A 9 0.84 14.00 -9.09
CA ASN A 9 1.73 15.10 -8.72
C ASN A 9 2.02 15.09 -7.21
N ASP A 10 3.03 15.85 -6.78
CA ASP A 10 3.47 15.87 -5.38
C ASP A 10 2.37 16.26 -4.40
N ALA A 11 1.50 17.21 -4.77
CA ALA A 11 0.38 17.62 -3.93
C ALA A 11 -0.66 16.48 -3.75
N GLN A 12 -0.92 15.73 -4.83
CA GLN A 12 -1.81 14.56 -4.79
C GLN A 12 -1.21 13.45 -3.93
N ILE A 13 0.10 13.16 -4.07
CA ILE A 13 0.81 12.17 -3.26
C ILE A 13 0.78 12.54 -1.77
N LEU A 14 1.00 13.82 -1.44
CA LEU A 14 0.96 14.32 -0.07
C LEU A 14 -0.45 14.25 0.53
N SER A 15 -1.49 14.40 -0.30
CA SER A 15 -2.90 14.30 0.14
C SER A 15 -3.36 12.87 0.45
N ILE A 16 -2.59 11.84 0.06
CA ILE A 16 -2.92 10.44 0.35
C ILE A 16 -2.87 10.23 1.87
N ARG A 17 -4.06 10.08 2.46
CA ARG A 17 -4.24 9.76 3.89
C ARG A 17 -4.10 8.27 4.17
N THR A 18 -4.62 7.42 3.28
CA THR A 18 -4.61 5.96 3.43
C THR A 18 -4.49 5.31 2.06
N LEU A 19 -3.58 4.34 1.95
CA LEU A 19 -3.37 3.50 0.78
C LEU A 19 -3.72 2.05 1.16
N LEU A 20 -4.88 1.58 0.69
CA LEU A 20 -5.32 0.21 0.87
C LEU A 20 -4.67 -0.70 -0.19
N MET A 21 -4.03 -1.80 0.21
CA MET A 21 -3.42 -2.74 -0.73
C MET A 21 -3.30 -4.17 -0.19
N ASP A 22 -3.03 -5.12 -1.08
CA ASP A 22 -2.63 -6.49 -0.70
C ASP A 22 -1.24 -6.52 -0.05
N MET A 23 -0.95 -7.54 0.78
CA MET A 23 0.39 -7.73 1.36
C MET A 23 1.40 -8.32 0.35
N ASN A 24 1.28 -7.97 -0.93
CA ASN A 24 2.26 -8.34 -1.93
C ASN A 24 3.54 -7.52 -1.71
N THR A 25 4.68 -8.19 -1.65
CA THR A 25 5.98 -7.56 -1.43
C THR A 25 6.35 -6.55 -2.53
N GLY A 26 5.86 -6.74 -3.75
CA GLY A 26 5.99 -5.79 -4.86
C GLY A 26 5.21 -4.50 -4.65
N TYR A 27 3.97 -4.58 -4.14
CA TYR A 27 3.16 -3.40 -3.82
C TYR A 27 3.71 -2.63 -2.62
N ILE A 28 4.15 -3.35 -1.57
CA ILE A 28 4.79 -2.74 -0.41
C ILE A 28 6.07 -1.99 -0.83
N ARG A 29 6.89 -2.61 -1.69
CA ARG A 29 8.11 -1.95 -2.23
C ARG A 29 7.77 -0.73 -3.07
N ALA A 30 6.81 -0.82 -3.98
CA ALA A 30 6.41 0.30 -4.83
C ALA A 30 5.86 1.47 -4.00
N ALA A 31 5.03 1.19 -3.00
CA ALA A 31 4.51 2.22 -2.10
C ALA A 31 5.62 2.89 -1.29
N ARG A 32 6.60 2.13 -0.77
CA ARG A 32 7.74 2.73 -0.04
C ARG A 32 8.64 3.60 -0.92
N ILE A 33 8.72 3.34 -2.22
CA ILE A 33 9.52 4.15 -3.16
C ILE A 33 8.79 5.42 -3.55
N HIS A 34 7.47 5.37 -3.71
CA HIS A 34 6.69 6.46 -4.32
C HIS A 34 5.79 7.23 -3.35
N LEU A 35 5.59 6.74 -2.11
CA LEU A 35 4.75 7.38 -1.11
C LEU A 35 5.60 7.85 0.09
N PRO A 36 5.72 9.17 0.34
CA PRO A 36 6.29 9.69 1.57
C PRO A 36 5.42 9.24 2.76
N ASP A 37 6.07 8.83 3.84
CA ASP A 37 5.45 8.22 5.02
C ASP A 37 4.60 6.99 4.71
N ALA A 38 5.02 6.18 3.73
CA ALA A 38 4.30 4.96 3.34
C ALA A 38 3.90 4.09 4.54
N VAL A 39 4.77 3.91 5.52
CA VAL A 39 4.50 3.03 6.69
C VAL A 39 3.26 3.47 7.47
N SER A 40 3.00 4.78 7.63
CA SER A 40 1.84 5.28 8.36
C SER A 40 0.56 5.35 7.52
N LYS A 41 0.70 5.30 6.19
CA LYS A 41 -0.40 5.43 5.23
C LYS A 41 -0.88 4.09 4.69
N ILE A 42 -0.06 3.05 4.75
CA ILE A 42 -0.42 1.72 4.24
C ILE A 42 -1.40 1.04 5.19
N THR A 43 -2.50 0.55 4.64
CA THR A 43 -3.42 -0.33 5.34
C THR A 43 -3.66 -1.56 4.47
N PHE A 44 -3.66 -2.74 5.10
CA PHE A 44 -3.83 -3.99 4.35
C PHE A 44 -5.29 -4.37 4.23
N ASP A 45 -5.65 -4.93 3.07
CA ASP A 45 -6.99 -5.41 2.85
C ASP A 45 -7.37 -6.52 3.86
N ARG A 46 -8.55 -6.36 4.49
CA ARG A 46 -9.05 -7.24 5.56
C ARG A 46 -9.26 -8.68 5.10
N PHE A 47 -9.58 -8.90 3.81
CA PHE A 47 -9.73 -10.23 3.23
C PHE A 47 -8.38 -10.97 3.15
N TYR A 48 -7.30 -10.25 2.84
CA TYR A 48 -5.97 -10.84 2.85
C TYR A 48 -5.48 -11.11 4.29
N MET A 49 -5.78 -10.22 5.24
CA MET A 49 -5.47 -10.45 6.65
C MET A 49 -6.17 -11.69 7.22
N ALA A 50 -7.45 -11.90 6.88
CA ALA A 50 -8.20 -13.10 7.25
C ALA A 50 -7.62 -14.38 6.62
N LYS A 51 -7.17 -14.31 5.36
CA LYS A 51 -6.57 -15.45 4.64
C LYS A 51 -5.21 -15.88 5.21
N GLN A 52 -4.40 -14.95 5.73
CA GLN A 52 -3.16 -15.30 6.43
C GLN A 52 -3.40 -15.78 7.87
N ALA A 53 -4.32 -15.16 8.61
CA ALA A 53 -4.64 -15.57 9.97
C ALA A 53 -5.21 -17.00 10.05
N GLY A 54 -5.86 -17.49 8.99
CA GLY A 54 -6.38 -18.86 8.89
C GLY A 54 -5.36 -19.93 8.47
N ARG A 55 -4.08 -19.59 8.23
CA ARG A 55 -3.02 -20.55 7.84
C ARG A 55 -2.00 -20.86 8.94
N GLY A 56 -2.26 -20.41 10.16
CA GLY A 56 -1.47 -20.73 11.36
C GLY A 56 -2.23 -21.62 12.35
N GLY A 57 -2.79 -22.73 11.86
CA GLY A 57 -3.41 -23.79 12.66
C GLY A 57 -2.77 -25.12 12.34
#